data_AF-A0A5J4X5B8-F1
#
_entry.id   AF-A0A5J4X5B8-F1
#
_cell.length_a   1.000
_cell.length_b   1.000
_cell.length_c   1.000
_cell.angle_alpha   90.00
_cell.angle_beta   90.00
_cell.angle_gamma   90.00
#
_symmetry.space_group_name_H-M   'P 1'
#
loop_
_entity.id
_entity.type
_entity.pdbx_description
1 polymer ?
#
loop_
_entity_poly.entity_id
_entity_poly.type
_entity_poly.pdbx_seq_one_letter_code
_entity_poly.pdbx_strand_id
1 'polypeptide(L)'
;MNVIHWLPLLDLISETSADFNEEDPTIEESQLHIEKIQDIFQLFEMSPDVELKIIKLDAVDKGFIVQLVNLLDTEDPRERETLKAVMHKMYVRFAAYRMLIHNSKDSIFDRVGFNKIRFNGTAELLKIMGSVFAGLTFQIKVDLLRLFRYALLLLHHAIPLPKFNIQLLQSIQLLQQNEKRSSLDMTWNLLHTSPKILSHKEVIYMVELEGITDCVRVDQLLA
;
A
#
# COMPACT_ATOMS: atom_id res chain seq x y z
N MET A 1 -3.96 -13.64 28.41
CA MET A 1 -5.41 -13.71 28.14
C MET A 1 -5.86 -12.31 27.72
N ASN A 2 -6.69 -12.22 26.67
CA ASN A 2 -7.13 -11.01 25.93
C ASN A 2 -6.18 -10.60 24.80
N VAL A 3 -6.25 -11.28 23.64
CA VAL A 3 -7.23 -11.11 22.53
C VAL A 3 -6.81 -9.95 21.63
N ILE A 4 -5.90 -10.25 20.70
CA ILE A 4 -5.77 -9.52 19.43
C ILE A 4 -6.38 -10.45 18.39
N HIS A 5 -7.70 -10.42 18.33
CA HIS A 5 -8.50 -11.11 17.34
C HIS A 5 -9.18 -10.03 16.51
N TRP A 6 -8.47 -9.46 15.54
CA TRP A 6 -9.06 -8.63 14.48
C TRP A 6 -8.25 -8.77 13.20
N LEU A 7 -8.33 -9.96 12.58
CA LEU A 7 -8.29 -10.09 11.13
C LEU A 7 -9.45 -11.01 10.72
N PRO A 8 -10.63 -10.44 10.48
CA PRO A 8 -11.52 -11.01 9.49
C PRO A 8 -11.95 -9.91 8.52
N LEU A 9 -11.48 -9.98 7.27
CA LEU A 9 -12.12 -9.49 6.02
C LEU A 9 -11.12 -9.55 4.84
N LEU A 10 -10.50 -10.71 4.61
CA LEU A 10 -9.72 -10.99 3.40
C LEU A 10 -10.15 -12.26 2.66
N ASP A 11 -11.16 -12.97 3.16
CA ASP A 11 -11.66 -14.22 2.55
C ASP A 11 -12.84 -14.02 1.59
N LEU A 12 -13.06 -12.82 1.05
CA LEU A 12 -14.05 -12.64 -0.01
C LEU A 12 -13.51 -11.69 -1.08
N ILE A 13 -12.71 -12.25 -1.98
CA ILE A 13 -12.75 -12.15 -3.45
C ILE A 13 -11.66 -13.13 -3.92
N SER A 14 -12.00 -14.41 -3.88
CA SER A 14 -11.41 -15.39 -4.78
C SER A 14 -12.46 -15.57 -5.87
N GLU A 15 -12.22 -14.97 -7.03
CA GLU A 15 -12.80 -15.42 -8.30
C GLU A 15 -11.95 -14.85 -9.46
N THR A 16 -10.95 -15.66 -9.81
CA THR A 16 -10.61 -16.12 -11.16
C THR A 16 -10.68 -15.13 -12.34
N SER A 17 -9.50 -14.86 -12.91
CA SER A 17 -9.27 -15.12 -14.35
C SER A 17 -7.76 -15.31 -14.61
N ALA A 18 -7.32 -16.57 -14.70
CA ALA A 18 -6.21 -16.96 -15.57
C ALA A 18 -6.64 -16.67 -17.04
N ASP A 19 -5.78 -16.32 -18.00
CA ASP A 19 -4.49 -16.92 -18.35
C ASP A 19 -3.75 -16.00 -19.36
N PHE A 20 -2.47 -16.28 -19.61
CA PHE A 20 -1.72 -16.20 -20.89
C PHE A 20 -0.21 -15.87 -20.70
N ASN A 21 0.54 -16.94 -20.40
CA ASN A 21 1.88 -17.28 -20.91
C ASN A 21 3.02 -16.25 -20.81
N GLU A 22 3.68 -16.24 -19.65
CA GLU A 22 5.15 -16.21 -19.57
C GLU A 22 5.54 -17.37 -18.63
N GLU A 23 6.61 -18.12 -18.92
CA GLU A 23 7.00 -19.31 -18.15
C GLU A 23 7.21 -18.94 -16.67
N ASP A 24 6.19 -19.23 -15.85
CA ASP A 24 6.20 -18.99 -14.41
C ASP A 24 7.44 -19.66 -13.80
N PRO A 25 8.21 -18.97 -12.94
CA PRO A 25 9.26 -19.62 -12.16
C PRO A 25 8.64 -20.83 -11.45
N THR A 26 9.29 -22.00 -11.52
CA THR A 26 8.69 -23.23 -11.03
C THR A 26 8.15 -23.02 -9.62
N ILE A 27 6.91 -23.47 -9.39
CA ILE A 27 6.14 -23.24 -8.16
C ILE A 27 6.95 -23.62 -6.90
N GLU A 28 7.87 -24.57 -7.04
CA GLU A 28 8.76 -25.10 -6.00
C GLU A 28 9.97 -24.18 -5.70
N GLU A 29 10.57 -23.54 -6.71
CA GLU A 29 11.70 -22.61 -6.51
C GLU A 29 11.28 -21.33 -5.78
N SER A 30 10.11 -20.81 -6.14
CA SER A 30 9.49 -19.62 -5.52
C SER A 30 9.04 -19.89 -4.07
N GLN A 31 8.52 -21.09 -3.77
CA GLN A 31 8.20 -21.50 -2.40
C GLN A 31 9.42 -21.46 -1.48
N LEU A 32 10.56 -21.99 -1.94
CA LEU A 32 11.80 -22.01 -1.15
C LEU A 32 12.33 -20.59 -0.88
N HIS A 33 12.14 -19.65 -1.81
CA HIS A 33 12.49 -18.25 -1.60
C HIS A 33 11.58 -17.57 -0.56
N ILE A 34 10.27 -17.83 -0.62
CA ILE A 34 9.30 -17.34 0.37
C ILE A 34 9.62 -17.85 1.78
N GLU A 35 9.91 -19.14 1.93
CA GLU A 35 10.28 -19.74 3.21
C GLU A 35 11.53 -19.07 3.80
N LYS A 36 12.57 -18.85 2.97
CA LYS A 36 13.78 -18.13 3.40
C LYS A 36 13.50 -16.70 3.86
N ILE A 37 12.64 -15.97 3.15
CA ILE A 37 12.23 -14.62 3.56
C ILE A 37 11.57 -14.71 4.94
N GLN A 38 10.60 -15.62 5.11
CA GLN A 38 9.88 -15.79 6.37
C GLN A 38 10.81 -16.17 7.53
N ASP A 39 11.74 -17.10 7.33
CA ASP A 39 12.70 -17.54 8.35
C ASP A 39 13.59 -16.39 8.82
N ILE A 40 14.14 -15.60 7.89
CA ILE A 40 14.95 -14.43 8.23
C ILE A 40 14.12 -13.47 9.08
N PHE A 41 12.86 -13.21 8.72
CA PHE A 41 12.01 -12.28 9.47
C PHE A 41 11.56 -12.82 10.83
N GLN A 42 11.33 -14.13 10.96
CA GLN A 42 11.06 -14.76 12.25
C GLN A 42 12.25 -14.61 13.21
N LEU A 43 13.49 -14.72 12.71
CA LEU A 43 14.68 -14.47 13.51
C LEU A 43 14.77 -13.02 14.03
N PHE A 44 14.37 -12.03 13.21
CA PHE A 44 14.25 -10.64 13.65
C PHE A 44 13.15 -10.43 14.71
N GLU A 45 12.04 -11.18 14.64
CA GLU A 45 10.92 -11.05 15.56
C GLU A 45 11.21 -11.65 16.95
N MET A 46 11.83 -12.83 17.00
CA MET A 46 12.00 -13.61 18.23
C MET A 46 13.02 -13.05 19.22
N SER A 47 13.90 -12.14 18.79
CA SER A 47 14.95 -11.62 19.66
C SER A 47 14.55 -10.27 20.28
N PRO A 48 14.25 -10.21 21.59
CA PRO A 48 13.76 -9.00 22.26
C PRO A 48 14.83 -7.90 22.37
N ASP A 49 16.11 -8.26 22.32
CA ASP A 49 17.24 -7.32 22.34
C ASP A 49 17.52 -6.68 20.98
N VAL A 50 16.89 -7.16 19.91
CA VAL A 50 17.21 -6.75 18.53
C VAL A 50 16.98 -5.27 18.31
N GLU A 51 15.93 -4.69 18.88
CA GLU A 51 15.64 -3.26 18.69
C GLU A 51 16.77 -2.38 19.26
N LEU A 52 17.23 -2.65 20.48
CA LEU A 52 18.34 -1.92 21.09
C LEU A 52 19.69 -2.24 20.43
N LYS A 53 19.92 -3.48 20.00
CA LYS A 53 21.15 -3.89 19.32
C LYS A 53 21.25 -3.30 17.91
N ILE A 54 20.18 -3.36 17.12
CA ILE A 54 20.12 -2.75 15.77
C ILE A 54 20.29 -1.23 15.86
N ILE A 55 19.57 -0.57 16.76
CA ILE A 55 19.68 0.89 16.93
C ILE A 55 21.09 1.29 17.40
N LYS A 56 21.71 0.51 18.28
CA LYS A 56 23.07 0.79 18.79
C LYS A 56 24.19 0.43 17.82
N LEU A 57 23.99 -0.57 16.96
CA LEU A 57 25.02 -1.07 16.04
C LEU A 57 24.91 -0.52 14.62
N ASP A 58 23.86 0.27 14.31
CA ASP A 58 23.49 0.62 12.93
C ASP A 58 23.42 -0.64 12.03
N ALA A 59 23.07 -1.79 12.64
CA ALA A 59 23.31 -3.11 12.04
C ALA A 59 22.36 -3.44 10.88
N VAL A 60 21.25 -2.71 10.78
CA VAL A 60 20.39 -2.73 9.60
C VAL A 60 20.60 -1.41 8.89
N ASP A 61 21.46 -1.49 7.88
CA ASP A 61 21.76 -0.40 6.96
C ASP A 61 20.45 0.19 6.42
N LYS A 62 20.39 1.52 6.28
CA LYS A 62 19.29 2.20 5.57
C LYS A 62 19.09 1.59 4.17
N GLY A 63 20.17 1.07 3.57
CA GLY A 63 20.14 0.28 2.34
C GLY A 63 19.23 -0.96 2.42
N PHE A 64 19.17 -1.67 3.55
CA PHE A 64 18.31 -2.85 3.71
C PHE A 64 16.83 -2.51 3.55
N ILE A 65 16.36 -1.43 4.18
CA ILE A 65 14.95 -1.02 4.08
C ILE A 65 14.61 -0.61 2.65
N VAL A 66 15.51 0.10 1.98
CA VAL A 66 15.32 0.48 0.57
C VAL A 66 15.28 -0.75 -0.33
N GLN A 67 16.17 -1.72 -0.12
CA GLN A 67 16.17 -2.98 -0.86
C GLN A 67 14.90 -3.79 -0.60
N LEU A 68 14.44 -3.87 0.65
CA LEU A 68 13.21 -4.56 1.01
C LEU A 68 11.99 -3.97 0.30
N VAL A 69 11.90 -2.64 0.23
CA VAL A 69 10.84 -1.97 -0.53
C VAL A 69 10.95 -2.30 -2.03
N ASN A 70 12.16 -2.33 -2.58
CA ASN A 70 12.35 -2.68 -4.00
C ASN A 70 12.04 -4.15 -4.31
N LEU A 71 12.20 -5.07 -3.36
CA LEU A 71 11.84 -6.48 -3.53
C LEU A 71 10.34 -6.69 -3.78
N LEU A 72 9.49 -5.75 -3.38
CA LEU A 72 8.06 -5.79 -3.73
C LEU A 72 7.79 -5.70 -5.23
N ASP A 73 8.79 -5.37 -6.06
CA ASP A 73 8.66 -5.40 -7.52
C ASP A 73 8.69 -6.82 -8.13
N THR A 74 8.85 -7.85 -7.30
CA THR A 74 8.78 -9.25 -7.74
C THR A 74 7.46 -9.54 -8.48
N GLU A 75 7.56 -10.36 -9.52
CA GLU A 75 6.42 -10.77 -10.34
C GLU A 75 5.53 -11.80 -9.63
N ASP A 76 6.10 -12.56 -8.69
CA ASP A 76 5.35 -13.56 -7.93
C ASP A 76 4.43 -12.90 -6.87
N PRO A 77 3.10 -13.03 -6.99
CA PRO A 77 2.15 -12.47 -6.02
C PRO A 77 2.32 -13.02 -4.60
N ARG A 78 2.80 -14.26 -4.44
CA ARG A 78 2.98 -14.91 -3.13
C ARG A 78 4.16 -14.31 -2.38
N GLU A 79 5.25 -14.01 -3.11
CA GLU A 79 6.38 -13.29 -2.57
C GLU A 79 5.98 -11.87 -2.15
N ARG A 80 5.23 -11.16 -3.01
CA ARG A 80 4.72 -9.83 -2.67
C ARG A 80 3.87 -9.83 -1.42
N GLU A 81 2.98 -10.80 -1.25
CA GLU A 81 2.12 -10.91 -0.06
C GLU A 81 2.94 -11.17 1.22
N THR A 82 3.97 -12.01 1.12
CA THR A 82 4.91 -12.28 2.21
C THR A 82 5.71 -11.03 2.58
N LEU A 83 6.31 -10.37 1.59
CA LEU A 83 7.07 -9.13 1.75
C LEU A 83 6.19 -8.01 2.32
N LYS A 84 4.92 -7.93 1.92
CA LYS A 84 3.95 -6.99 2.47
C LYS A 84 3.72 -7.21 3.96
N ALA A 85 3.46 -8.45 4.37
CA ALA A 85 3.25 -8.79 5.77
C ALA A 85 4.47 -8.45 6.63
N VAL A 86 5.65 -8.82 6.13
CA VAL A 86 6.95 -8.49 6.71
C VAL A 86 7.14 -6.98 6.87
N MET A 87 6.96 -6.21 5.79
CA MET A 87 7.16 -4.76 5.81
C MET A 87 6.20 -4.07 6.76
N HIS A 88 4.94 -4.50 6.79
CA HIS A 88 3.95 -3.98 7.73
C HIS A 88 4.38 -4.22 9.18
N LYS A 89 4.80 -5.44 9.54
CA LYS A 89 5.30 -5.75 10.87
C LYS A 89 6.55 -4.93 11.24
N MET A 90 7.49 -4.78 10.30
CA MET A 90 8.68 -3.95 10.50
C MET A 90 8.31 -2.49 10.77
N TYR A 91 7.36 -1.94 10.01
CA TYR A 91 6.89 -0.57 10.19
C TYR A 91 6.29 -0.35 11.59
N VAL A 92 5.45 -1.29 12.04
CA VAL A 92 4.79 -1.22 13.34
C VAL A 92 5.82 -1.33 14.46
N ARG A 93 6.70 -2.34 14.40
CA ARG A 93 7.68 -2.65 15.44
C ARG A 93 8.80 -1.62 15.54
N PHE A 94 9.41 -1.23 14.42
CA PHE A 94 10.63 -0.43 14.43
C PHE A 94 10.35 1.03 14.04
N ALA A 95 10.15 1.89 15.05
CA ALA A 95 9.85 3.30 14.83
C ALA A 95 10.96 4.03 14.02
N ALA A 96 12.22 3.61 14.16
CA ALA A 96 13.38 4.17 13.46
C ALA A 96 13.28 4.07 11.93
N TYR A 97 12.55 3.07 11.38
CA TYR A 97 12.45 2.85 9.93
C TYR A 97 11.26 3.52 9.27
N ARG A 98 10.30 4.04 10.04
CA ARG A 98 9.05 4.61 9.49
C ARG A 98 9.31 5.70 8.45
N MET A 99 10.22 6.64 8.75
CA MET A 99 10.57 7.72 7.82
C MET A 99 11.23 7.21 6.54
N LEU A 100 12.08 6.18 6.63
CA LEU A 100 12.72 5.58 5.45
C LEU A 100 11.69 4.87 4.57
N ILE A 101 10.78 4.09 5.18
CA ILE A 101 9.69 3.42 4.46
C ILE A 101 8.80 4.45 3.77
N HIS A 102 8.42 5.54 4.44
CA HIS A 102 7.64 6.62 3.83
C HIS A 102 8.36 7.24 2.63
N ASN A 103 9.63 7.63 2.78
CA ASN A 103 10.41 8.25 1.71
C ASN A 103 10.60 7.31 0.50
N SER A 104 10.91 6.03 0.74
CA SER A 104 11.06 5.05 -0.34
C SER A 104 9.75 4.84 -1.08
N LYS A 105 8.64 4.72 -0.35
CA LYS A 105 7.31 4.59 -0.94
C LYS A 105 6.88 5.84 -1.70
N ASP A 106 7.11 7.04 -1.17
CA ASP A 106 6.78 8.30 -1.84
C ASP A 106 7.54 8.43 -3.16
N SER A 107 8.84 8.09 -3.16
CA SER A 107 9.67 8.04 -4.38
C SER A 107 9.12 7.06 -5.43
N ILE A 108 8.64 5.89 -5.02
CA ILE A 108 8.03 4.91 -5.93
C ILE A 108 6.70 5.44 -6.49
N PHE A 109 5.81 5.95 -5.62
CA PHE A 109 4.52 6.49 -6.04
C PHE A 109 4.65 7.65 -7.00
N ASP A 110 5.60 8.56 -6.78
CA ASP A 110 5.91 9.64 -7.73
C ASP A 110 6.34 9.07 -9.08
N ARG A 111 7.27 8.10 -9.09
CA ARG A 111 7.77 7.51 -10.34
C ARG A 111 6.68 6.73 -11.09
N VAL A 112 5.80 6.00 -10.39
CA VAL A 112 4.67 5.27 -10.98
C VAL A 112 3.63 6.26 -11.51
N GLY A 113 3.26 7.25 -10.71
CA GLY A 113 2.25 8.26 -11.05
C GLY A 113 2.63 9.11 -12.26
N PHE A 114 3.91 9.51 -12.37
CA PHE A 114 4.46 10.16 -13.56
C PHE A 114 4.79 9.19 -14.71
N ASN A 115 4.40 7.92 -14.61
CA ASN A 115 4.63 6.89 -15.63
C ASN A 115 6.11 6.66 -16.00
N LYS A 116 7.04 6.94 -15.07
CA LYS A 116 8.48 6.76 -15.27
C LYS A 116 8.92 5.31 -15.07
N ILE A 117 8.19 4.55 -14.26
CA ILE A 117 8.43 3.13 -14.01
C ILE A 117 7.13 2.34 -14.01
N ARG A 118 7.24 1.04 -14.23
CA ARG A 118 6.25 0.05 -13.80
C ARG A 118 6.76 -0.55 -12.49
N PHE A 119 5.85 -0.76 -11.55
CA PHE A 119 6.16 -1.36 -10.25
C PHE A 119 5.03 -2.31 -9.85
N ASN A 120 5.33 -3.60 -9.72
CA ASN A 120 4.34 -4.65 -9.47
C ASN A 120 3.73 -4.54 -8.06
N GLY A 121 4.54 -4.17 -7.07
CA GLY A 121 4.14 -4.06 -5.65
C GLY A 121 3.33 -2.83 -5.26
N THR A 122 2.76 -2.09 -6.22
CA THR A 122 2.06 -0.82 -5.92
C THR A 122 0.83 -1.06 -5.04
N ALA A 123 0.07 -2.13 -5.32
CA ALA A 123 -1.11 -2.51 -4.55
C ALA A 123 -0.77 -2.87 -3.09
N GLU A 124 0.33 -3.59 -2.90
CA GLU A 124 0.83 -4.02 -1.59
C GLU A 124 1.32 -2.83 -0.76
N LEU A 125 2.03 -1.88 -1.39
CA LEU A 125 2.43 -0.63 -0.73
C LEU A 125 1.21 0.19 -0.28
N LEU A 126 0.17 0.29 -1.12
CA LEU A 126 -1.08 0.94 -0.76
C LEU A 126 -1.75 0.26 0.43
N LYS A 127 -1.81 -1.08 0.46
CA LYS A 127 -2.35 -1.85 1.59
C LYS A 127 -1.58 -1.59 2.90
N ILE A 128 -0.24 -1.59 2.86
CA ILE A 128 0.58 -1.30 4.05
C ILE A 128 0.29 0.11 4.56
N MET A 129 0.25 1.09 3.66
CA MET A 129 -0.07 2.45 4.08
C MET A 129 -1.47 2.54 4.64
N GLY A 130 -2.47 1.95 3.98
CA GLY A 130 -3.84 1.89 4.47
C GLY A 130 -3.92 1.33 5.90
N SER A 131 -3.29 0.18 6.16
CA SER A 131 -3.30 -0.40 7.52
C SER A 131 -2.61 0.50 8.56
N VAL A 132 -1.53 1.18 8.16
CA VAL A 132 -0.84 2.18 9.00
C VAL A 132 -1.76 3.36 9.30
N PHE A 133 -2.46 3.91 8.31
CA PHE A 133 -3.40 5.01 8.48
C PHE A 133 -4.61 4.61 9.35
N ALA A 134 -5.09 3.36 9.23
CA ALA A 134 -6.19 2.83 10.04
C ALA A 134 -5.80 2.61 11.52
N GLY A 135 -4.59 2.12 11.77
CA GLY A 135 -4.12 1.75 13.11
C GLY A 135 -3.59 2.91 13.97
N LEU A 136 -3.39 4.10 13.39
CA LEU A 136 -2.85 5.25 14.11
C LEU A 136 -3.96 5.98 14.89
N THR A 137 -3.98 5.77 16.21
CA THR A 137 -4.97 6.36 17.13
C THR A 137 -4.76 7.84 17.43
N PHE A 138 -3.64 8.46 17.04
CA PHE A 138 -3.42 9.90 17.27
C PHE A 138 -2.30 10.51 16.40
N GLN A 139 -2.64 11.57 15.66
CA GLN A 139 -1.77 12.50 14.92
C GLN A 139 -0.72 11.89 13.97
N ILE A 140 -1.17 11.42 12.82
CA ILE A 140 -0.31 11.45 11.63
C ILE A 140 0.12 12.89 11.42
N LYS A 141 1.43 13.13 11.24
CA LYS A 141 1.92 14.47 10.87
C LYS A 141 1.15 14.92 9.63
N VAL A 142 0.55 16.11 9.69
CA VAL A 142 -0.25 16.71 8.60
C VAL A 142 0.49 16.62 7.26
N ASP A 143 1.83 16.69 7.28
CA ASP A 143 2.69 16.52 6.12
C ASP A 143 2.61 15.14 5.47
N LEU A 144 2.64 14.06 6.27
CA LEU A 144 2.55 12.68 5.75
C LEU A 144 1.18 12.40 5.15
N LEU A 145 0.12 12.94 5.77
CA LEU A 145 -1.25 12.85 5.25
C LEU A 145 -1.37 13.60 3.92
N ARG A 146 -0.80 14.81 3.84
CA ARG A 146 -0.78 15.63 2.62
C ARG A 146 -0.02 14.95 1.49
N LEU A 147 1.17 14.40 1.76
CA LEU A 147 1.95 13.66 0.78
C LEU A 147 1.20 12.41 0.30
N PHE A 148 0.56 11.69 1.21
CA PHE A 148 -0.22 10.51 0.83
C PHE A 148 -1.44 10.87 -0.03
N ARG A 149 -2.19 11.93 0.32
CA ARG A 149 -3.28 12.44 -0.53
C ARG A 149 -2.79 12.81 -1.93
N TYR A 150 -1.66 13.53 -2.01
CA TYR A 150 -1.06 13.91 -3.28
C TYR A 150 -0.68 12.66 -4.10
N ALA A 151 -0.05 11.68 -3.47
CA ALA A 151 0.33 10.43 -4.12
C ALA A 151 -0.90 9.63 -4.61
N LEU A 152 -1.97 9.54 -3.81
CA LEU A 152 -3.21 8.88 -4.23
C LEU A 152 -3.80 9.56 -5.47
N LEU A 153 -3.92 10.89 -5.47
CA LEU A 153 -4.40 11.64 -6.63
C LEU A 153 -3.52 11.38 -7.87
N LEU A 154 -2.19 11.41 -7.69
CA LEU A 154 -1.25 11.16 -8.78
C LEU A 154 -1.40 9.73 -9.35
N LEU A 155 -1.62 8.73 -8.49
CA LEU A 155 -1.78 7.33 -8.90
C LEU A 155 -3.04 7.08 -9.74
N HIS A 156 -4.12 7.86 -9.60
CA HIS A 156 -5.30 7.76 -10.48
C HIS A 156 -4.97 8.06 -11.95
N HIS A 157 -3.90 8.82 -12.20
CA HIS A 157 -3.46 9.14 -13.56
C HIS A 157 -2.48 8.11 -14.14
N ALA A 158 -1.95 7.21 -13.31
CA ALA A 158 -0.95 6.24 -13.75
C ALA A 158 -1.51 5.30 -14.82
N ILE A 159 -0.71 4.99 -15.84
CA ILE A 159 -0.99 3.99 -16.88
C ILE A 159 -1.35 2.62 -16.28
N PRO A 160 -0.59 2.08 -15.31
CA PRO A 160 -0.90 0.79 -14.71
C PRO A 160 -2.05 0.78 -13.67
N LEU A 161 -2.93 1.80 -13.65
CA LEU A 161 -4.05 1.90 -12.71
C LEU A 161 -4.86 0.60 -12.53
N PRO A 162 -5.23 -0.16 -13.59
CA PRO A 162 -6.02 -1.39 -13.41
C PRO A 162 -5.38 -2.45 -12.52
N LYS A 163 -4.07 -2.40 -12.27
CA LYS A 163 -3.38 -3.36 -11.39
C LYS A 163 -3.60 -3.09 -9.90
N PHE A 164 -3.98 -1.87 -9.52
CA PHE A 164 -4.06 -1.45 -8.11
C PHE A 164 -5.28 -0.56 -7.79
N ASN A 165 -6.20 -0.39 -8.74
CA ASN A 165 -7.42 0.43 -8.62
C ASN A 165 -8.24 0.09 -7.36
N ILE A 166 -8.45 -1.20 -7.08
CA ILE A 166 -9.19 -1.65 -5.89
C ILE A 166 -8.50 -1.17 -4.60
N GLN A 167 -7.17 -1.31 -4.51
CA GLN A 167 -6.41 -0.90 -3.32
C GLN A 167 -6.31 0.63 -3.20
N LEU A 168 -6.31 1.33 -4.33
CA LEU A 168 -6.34 2.79 -4.37
C LEU A 168 -7.66 3.31 -3.82
N LEU A 169 -8.80 2.78 -4.30
CA LEU A 169 -10.14 3.10 -3.81
C LEU A 169 -10.26 2.84 -2.31
N GLN A 170 -9.84 1.67 -1.84
CA GLN A 170 -9.86 1.32 -0.41
C GLN A 170 -9.04 2.31 0.43
N SER A 171 -7.88 2.74 -0.07
CA SER A 171 -7.04 3.73 0.61
C SER A 171 -7.70 5.11 0.72
N ILE A 172 -8.44 5.53 -0.31
CA ILE A 172 -9.19 6.79 -0.31
C ILE A 172 -10.36 6.72 0.67
N GLN A 173 -11.16 5.65 0.62
CA GLN A 173 -12.30 5.46 1.50
C GLN A 173 -11.86 5.48 2.97
N LEU A 174 -10.76 4.81 3.28
CA LEU A 174 -10.17 4.83 4.61
C LEU A 174 -9.75 6.24 5.05
N LEU A 175 -9.16 7.03 4.14
CA LEU A 175 -8.82 8.43 4.45
C LEU A 175 -10.08 9.27 4.71
N GLN A 176 -11.14 9.10 3.92
CA GLN A 176 -12.39 9.84 4.11
C GLN A 176 -13.05 9.51 5.45
N GLN A 177 -12.99 8.25 5.89
CA GLN A 177 -13.49 7.81 7.19
C GLN A 177 -12.74 8.47 8.36
N ASN A 178 -11.42 8.60 8.23
CA ASN A 178 -10.56 9.19 9.28
C ASN A 178 -10.55 10.73 9.26
N GLU A 179 -10.66 11.36 8.09
CA GLU A 179 -10.47 12.80 7.88
C GLU A 179 -11.66 13.42 7.13
N LYS A 180 -12.78 13.61 7.86
CA LYS A 180 -14.06 14.11 7.30
C LYS A 180 -13.97 15.45 6.57
N ARG A 181 -13.03 16.32 6.94
CA ARG A 181 -12.85 17.65 6.34
C ARG A 181 -12.10 17.61 5.00
N SER A 182 -11.29 16.57 4.81
CA SER A 182 -10.51 16.33 3.59
C SER A 182 -11.29 15.62 2.49
N SER A 183 -12.47 15.08 2.81
CA SER A 183 -13.26 14.24 1.91
C SER A 183 -13.76 15.03 0.68
N LEU A 184 -14.34 16.22 0.90
CA LEU A 184 -14.90 17.05 -0.17
C LEU A 184 -13.84 17.54 -1.15
N ASP A 185 -12.71 18.05 -0.65
CA ASP A 185 -11.59 18.49 -1.51
C ASP A 185 -11.04 17.36 -2.36
N MET A 186 -10.98 16.14 -1.81
CA MET A 186 -10.49 14.96 -2.53
C MET A 186 -11.45 14.57 -3.65
N THR A 187 -12.74 14.47 -3.35
CA THR A 187 -13.80 14.17 -4.34
C THR A 187 -13.86 15.26 -5.42
N TRP A 188 -13.75 16.53 -5.05
CA TRP A 188 -13.75 17.64 -5.99
C TRP A 188 -12.56 17.58 -6.95
N ASN A 189 -11.36 17.35 -6.42
CA ASN A 189 -10.15 17.23 -7.24
C ASN A 189 -10.26 16.05 -8.20
N LEU A 190 -10.75 14.90 -7.73
CA LEU A 190 -11.02 13.75 -8.58
C LEU A 190 -11.98 14.13 -9.71
N LEU A 191 -13.16 14.68 -9.41
CA LEU A 191 -14.13 15.06 -10.46
C LEU A 191 -13.52 15.95 -11.57
N HIS A 192 -12.58 16.84 -11.21
CA HIS A 192 -11.90 17.71 -12.18
C HIS A 192 -10.75 17.03 -12.94
N THR A 193 -10.17 15.96 -12.40
CA THR A 193 -9.02 15.26 -12.96
C THR A 193 -9.38 14.03 -13.80
N SER A 194 -10.65 13.87 -14.21
CA SER A 194 -11.09 12.72 -15.02
C SER A 194 -10.20 12.49 -16.27
N PRO A 195 -9.71 11.25 -16.51
CA PRO A 195 -8.84 10.94 -17.64
C PRO A 195 -9.62 10.94 -18.98
N LYS A 196 -9.55 12.04 -19.74
CA LYS A 196 -10.35 12.27 -20.96
C LYS A 196 -9.95 11.46 -22.22
N ILE A 197 -9.00 10.53 -22.13
CA ILE A 197 -8.28 9.99 -23.31
C ILE A 197 -8.36 8.45 -23.42
N LEU A 198 -8.69 7.72 -22.34
CA LEU A 198 -8.62 6.25 -22.29
C LEU A 198 -9.93 5.64 -21.80
N SER A 199 -10.75 5.11 -22.71
CA SER A 199 -12.11 4.62 -22.41
C SER A 199 -12.16 3.54 -21.31
N HIS A 200 -11.25 2.57 -21.31
CA HIS A 200 -11.22 1.54 -20.26
C HIS A 200 -10.85 2.12 -18.88
N LYS A 201 -10.03 3.18 -18.85
CA LYS A 201 -9.74 3.87 -17.60
C LYS A 201 -10.91 4.73 -17.14
N GLU A 202 -11.65 5.34 -18.06
CA GLU A 202 -12.86 6.08 -17.74
C GLU A 202 -13.89 5.20 -17.04
N VAL A 203 -14.06 3.93 -17.48
CA VAL A 203 -14.94 2.97 -16.82
C VAL A 203 -14.50 2.68 -15.39
N ILE A 204 -13.22 2.35 -15.18
CA ILE A 204 -12.66 2.11 -13.84
C ILE A 204 -12.84 3.35 -12.96
N TYR A 205 -12.56 4.52 -13.53
CA TYR A 205 -12.65 5.79 -12.86
C TYR A 205 -14.08 6.13 -12.42
N MET A 206 -15.08 5.84 -13.24
CA MET A 206 -16.48 6.04 -12.89
C MET A 206 -16.92 5.13 -11.74
N VAL A 207 -16.48 3.86 -11.75
CA VAL A 207 -16.75 2.91 -10.66
C VAL A 207 -16.08 3.35 -9.36
N GLU A 208 -14.83 3.82 -9.44
CA GLU A 208 -14.12 4.38 -8.29
C GLU A 208 -14.82 5.64 -7.76
N LEU A 209 -15.23 6.55 -8.64
CA LEU A 209 -15.94 7.77 -8.27
C LEU A 209 -17.25 7.47 -7.55
N GLU A 210 -18.05 6.53 -8.05
CA GLU A 210 -19.29 6.08 -7.39
C GLU A 210 -18.99 5.59 -5.96
N GLY A 211 -18.00 4.72 -5.81
CA GLY A 211 -17.59 4.20 -4.50
C GLY A 211 -17.00 5.25 -3.55
N ILE A 212 -16.43 6.34 -4.07
CA ILE A 212 -15.93 7.48 -3.30
C ILE A 212 -17.09 8.39 -2.90
N THR A 213 -18.05 8.62 -3.79
CA THR A 213 -19.24 9.45 -3.51
C THR A 213 -20.18 8.81 -2.50
N ASP A 214 -20.30 7.48 -2.51
CA ASP A 214 -21.11 6.74 -1.53
C ASP A 214 -20.59 6.91 -0.09
N CYS A 215 -19.30 7.18 0.07
CA CYS A 215 -18.68 7.44 1.37
C CYS A 215 -18.87 8.90 1.85
N VAL A 216 -19.25 9.82 0.97
CA VAL A 216 -19.52 11.22 1.34
C VAL A 216 -20.96 11.31 1.87
N ARG A 217 -21.12 11.58 3.16
CA ARG A 217 -22.44 11.79 3.76
C ARG A 217 -23.15 12.95 3.05
N VAL A 218 -24.44 12.77 2.75
CA VAL A 218 -25.32 13.77 2.10
C VAL A 218 -25.28 15.13 2.83
N ASP A 219 -25.12 15.11 4.16
CA ASP A 219 -24.98 16.31 5.00
C ASP A 219 -23.80 17.21 4.62
N GLN A 220 -22.75 16.67 4.00
CA GLN A 220 -21.56 17.40 3.55
C GLN A 220 -21.68 17.92 2.11
N LEU A 221 -22.58 17.36 1.30
CA LEU A 221 -22.82 17.80 -0.08
C LEU A 221 -23.78 19.00 -0.16
N LEU A 222 -24.54 19.25 0.91
CA LEU A 222 -25.56 20.29 1.00
C LEU A 222 -25.13 21.53 1.81
N ALA A 223 -23.87 21.59 2.24
CA ALA A 223 -23.29 22.69 3.02
C ALA A 223 -22.29 23.50 2.17
#